data_AF-A0A9J6EAY5-F1
#
_entry.id   AF-A0A9J6EAY5-F1
#
_cell.length_a   1.000
_cell.length_b   1.000
_cell.length_c   1.000
_cell.angle_alpha   90.00
_cell.angle_beta   90.00
_cell.angle_gamma   90.00
#
_symmetry.space_group_name_H-M   'P 1'
#
loop_
_entity.id
_entity.type
_entity.pdbx_description
1 polymer ?
#
loop_
_entity_poly.entity_id
_entity_poly.type
_entity_poly.pdbx_seq_one_letter_code
_entity_poly.pdbx_strand_id
1 'polypeptide(L)'
;MIGDIVKYLDIAYVPRSGFDSVGKAGVLLFRDEVARYADVRDRLRDTMLGMVQAEREGQLVDRASLKKACEMLVALGLGSTSVYEEDFQVFFLAETAQFYAARALVYIDTKDASEYVAQVRATRSRRVGEGETLPARLHRDSCRAGGAERARRKAR
;
A
#
# COMPACT_ATOMS: atom_id res chain seq x y z
N MET A 1 -16.11 -20.78 -0.76
CA MET A 1 -17.53 -20.96 -0.41
C MET A 1 -18.44 -20.48 -1.54
N ILE A 2 -18.70 -19.18 -1.74
CA ILE A 2 -19.58 -18.73 -2.84
C ILE A 2 -18.99 -19.02 -4.22
N GLY A 3 -17.68 -18.79 -4.41
CA GLY A 3 -16.99 -19.12 -5.67
C GLY A 3 -17.03 -20.59 -6.05
N ASP A 4 -17.13 -21.50 -5.07
CA ASP A 4 -17.19 -22.94 -5.31
C ASP A 4 -18.58 -23.37 -5.78
N ILE A 5 -19.64 -22.70 -5.27
CA ILE A 5 -21.03 -22.95 -5.66
C ILE A 5 -21.28 -22.43 -7.09
N VAL A 6 -20.78 -21.24 -7.42
CA VAL A 6 -20.97 -20.62 -8.74
C VAL A 6 -19.87 -20.98 -9.74
N LYS A 7 -19.06 -22.00 -9.45
CA LYS A 7 -17.90 -22.39 -10.26
C LYS A 7 -18.25 -22.68 -11.72
N TYR A 8 -19.42 -23.28 -11.97
CA TYR A 8 -19.87 -23.53 -13.35
C TYR A 8 -20.13 -22.24 -14.12
N LEU A 9 -20.70 -21.23 -13.47
CA LEU A 9 -20.90 -19.90 -14.05
C LEU A 9 -19.55 -19.27 -14.43
N ASP A 10 -18.59 -19.30 -13.51
CA ASP A 10 -17.26 -18.71 -13.72
C ASP A 10 -16.43 -19.43 -14.80
N ILE A 11 -16.54 -20.76 -14.92
CA ILE A 11 -15.72 -21.54 -15.86
C ILE A 11 -16.36 -21.63 -17.25
N ALA A 12 -17.69 -21.77 -17.34
CA ALA A 12 -18.36 -22.05 -18.61
C ALA A 12 -19.01 -20.81 -19.25
N TYR A 13 -19.52 -19.87 -18.45
CA TYR A 13 -20.33 -18.75 -18.93
C TYR A 13 -19.54 -17.46 -19.08
N VAL A 14 -18.74 -17.10 -18.08
CA VAL A 14 -17.95 -15.86 -18.03
C VAL A 14 -16.97 -15.72 -19.22
N PRO A 15 -16.22 -16.77 -19.64
CA PRO A 15 -15.28 -16.64 -20.77
C PRO A 15 -15.95 -16.37 -22.12
N ARG A 16 -17.23 -16.73 -22.27
CA ARG A 16 -17.99 -16.57 -23.52
C ARG A 16 -18.69 -15.22 -23.62
N SER A 17 -18.92 -14.57 -22.48
CA SER A 17 -19.74 -13.37 -22.35
C SER A 17 -18.94 -12.10 -22.08
N GLY A 18 -17.65 -12.22 -21.74
CA GLY A 18 -16.73 -11.09 -21.56
C GLY A 18 -16.92 -10.32 -20.24
N PHE A 19 -17.74 -10.85 -19.32
CA PHE A 19 -17.90 -10.29 -17.98
C PHE A 19 -16.71 -10.63 -17.08
N ASP A 20 -16.61 -9.93 -15.95
CA ASP A 20 -15.68 -10.29 -14.87
C ASP A 20 -16.16 -11.52 -14.12
N SER A 21 -15.21 -12.30 -13.58
CA SER A 21 -15.55 -13.44 -12.72
C SER A 21 -16.22 -12.98 -11.44
N VAL A 22 -17.05 -13.85 -10.84
CA VAL A 22 -17.79 -13.53 -9.61
C VAL A 22 -16.84 -13.12 -8.49
N GLY A 23 -15.66 -13.76 -8.39
CA GLY A 23 -14.62 -13.37 -7.45
C GLY A 23 -14.12 -11.93 -7.65
N LYS A 24 -13.85 -11.52 -8.90
CA LYS A 24 -13.43 -10.16 -9.22
C LYS A 24 -14.54 -9.15 -8.96
N ALA A 25 -15.77 -9.48 -9.36
CA ALA A 25 -16.95 -8.66 -9.11
C ALA A 25 -17.15 -8.42 -7.60
N GLY A 26 -16.98 -9.45 -6.77
CA GLY A 26 -17.07 -9.31 -5.31
C GLY A 26 -16.00 -8.38 -4.73
N VAL A 27 -14.77 -8.43 -5.24
CA VAL A 27 -13.70 -7.51 -4.83
C VAL A 27 -14.00 -6.08 -5.26
N LEU A 28 -14.50 -5.87 -6.47
CA LEU A 28 -14.91 -4.55 -6.96
C LEU A 28 -16.04 -3.95 -6.13
N LEU A 29 -17.07 -4.75 -5.82
CA LEU A 29 -18.18 -4.34 -4.96
C LEU A 29 -17.68 -3.96 -3.56
N PHE A 30 -16.81 -4.76 -2.96
CA PHE A 30 -16.24 -4.42 -1.66
C PHE A 30 -15.38 -3.15 -1.72
N ARG A 31 -14.60 -2.97 -2.80
CA ARG A 31 -13.80 -1.75 -3.00
C ARG A 31 -14.69 -0.51 -3.05
N ASP A 32 -15.76 -0.54 -3.85
CA ASP A 32 -16.56 0.65 -4.13
C ASP A 32 -17.56 0.96 -3.01
N GLU A 33 -18.22 -0.06 -2.46
CA GLU A 33 -19.28 0.12 -1.45
C GLU A 33 -18.74 0.18 -0.01
N VAL A 34 -17.58 -0.41 0.27
CA VAL A 34 -17.04 -0.49 1.63
C VAL A 34 -15.74 0.29 1.76
N ALA A 35 -14.70 -0.08 1.01
CA ALA A 35 -13.37 0.50 1.20
C ALA A 35 -13.28 1.97 0.75
N ARG A 36 -13.97 2.34 -0.34
CA ARG A 36 -14.01 3.70 -0.89
C ARG A 36 -15.21 4.52 -0.42
N TYR A 37 -16.05 3.96 0.46
CA TYR A 37 -17.08 4.73 1.12
C TYR A 37 -16.42 5.86 1.92
N ALA A 38 -16.85 7.11 1.73
CA ALA A 38 -16.12 8.30 2.16
C ALA A 38 -15.68 8.24 3.63
N ASP A 39 -16.61 7.94 4.53
CA ASP A 39 -16.33 7.87 5.97
C ASP A 39 -15.38 6.74 6.34
N VAL A 40 -15.46 5.59 5.66
CA VAL A 40 -14.63 4.42 5.93
C VAL A 40 -13.22 4.66 5.41
N ARG A 41 -13.09 5.17 4.19
CA ARG A 41 -11.82 5.51 3.57
C ARG A 41 -11.04 6.50 4.42
N ASP A 42 -11.69 7.59 4.82
CA ASP A 42 -11.03 8.66 5.57
C ASP A 42 -10.64 8.16 6.97
N ARG A 43 -11.52 7.44 7.67
CA ARG A 43 -11.17 6.81 8.97
C ARG A 43 -10.04 5.80 8.86
N LEU A 44 -10.05 4.97 7.83
CA LEU A 44 -9.00 3.96 7.60
C LEU A 44 -7.66 4.64 7.38
N ARG A 45 -7.61 5.65 6.51
CA ARG A 45 -6.41 6.45 6.27
C ARG A 45 -5.90 7.09 7.56
N ASP A 46 -6.75 7.80 8.27
CA ASP A 46 -6.36 8.55 9.47
C ASP A 46 -5.88 7.61 10.59
N THR A 47 -6.51 6.43 10.73
CA THR A 47 -6.07 5.40 11.67
C THR A 47 -4.70 4.84 11.29
N MET A 48 -4.48 4.50 10.01
CA MET A 48 -3.21 3.97 9.54
C MET A 48 -2.07 5.00 9.66
N LEU A 49 -2.34 6.27 9.37
CA LEU A 49 -1.38 7.36 9.55
C LEU A 49 -1.09 7.61 11.03
N GLY A 50 -2.12 7.63 11.88
CA GLY A 50 -1.95 7.76 13.33
C GLY A 50 -1.13 6.62 13.93
N MET A 51 -1.31 5.39 13.46
CA MET A 51 -0.47 4.24 13.84
C MET A 51 1.00 4.43 13.44
N VAL A 52 1.27 4.98 12.25
CA VAL A 52 2.64 5.29 11.81
C VAL A 52 3.27 6.40 12.65
N GLN A 53 2.50 7.43 12.98
CA GLN A 53 2.98 8.53 13.82
C GLN A 53 3.30 8.05 15.24
N ALA A 54 2.40 7.27 15.84
CA ALA A 54 2.61 6.63 17.14
C ALA A 54 3.89 5.77 17.16
N GLU A 55 4.15 5.01 16.09
CA GLU A 55 5.39 4.22 15.96
C GLU A 55 6.64 5.13 15.92
N ARG A 56 6.57 6.28 15.24
CA ARG A 56 7.69 7.25 15.18
C ARG A 56 8.00 7.90 16.52
N GLU A 57 6.98 8.06 17.34
CA GLU A 57 7.09 8.56 18.72
C GLU A 57 7.57 7.47 19.70
N GLY A 58 7.77 6.23 19.22
CA GLY A 58 8.27 5.11 20.01
C GLY A 58 7.18 4.33 20.75
N GLN A 59 5.90 4.55 20.41
CA GLN A 59 4.80 3.77 20.98
C GLN A 59 4.75 2.37 20.37
N LEU A 60 4.28 1.39 21.16
CA LEU A 60 4.04 0.03 20.70
C LEU A 60 2.76 -0.01 19.87
N VAL A 61 2.92 -0.28 18.57
CA VAL A 61 1.82 -0.35 17.60
C VAL A 61 1.77 -1.75 16.99
N ASP A 62 0.56 -2.25 16.72
CA ASP A 62 0.39 -3.53 16.04
C ASP A 62 0.73 -3.41 14.55
N ARG A 63 1.99 -3.73 14.23
CA ARG A 63 2.51 -3.81 12.87
C ARG A 63 1.78 -4.85 12.02
N ALA A 64 1.21 -5.89 12.61
CA ALA A 64 0.50 -6.93 11.87
C ALA A 64 -0.83 -6.41 11.31
N SER A 65 -1.55 -5.59 12.07
CA SER A 65 -2.77 -4.93 11.61
C SER A 65 -2.49 -3.94 10.48
N LEU A 66 -1.46 -3.11 10.61
CA LEU A 66 -1.05 -2.17 9.55
C LEU A 66 -0.66 -2.93 8.27
N LYS A 67 0.07 -4.05 8.42
CA LYS A 67 0.44 -4.93 7.31
C LYS A 67 -0.79 -5.48 6.58
N LYS A 68 -1.74 -6.07 7.33
CA LYS A 68 -2.95 -6.64 6.75
C LYS A 68 -3.82 -5.60 6.05
N ALA A 69 -3.89 -4.38 6.59
CA ALA A 69 -4.61 -3.27 5.95
C ALA A 69 -3.97 -2.87 4.61
N CYS A 70 -2.63 -2.77 4.55
CA CYS A 70 -1.92 -2.52 3.30
C CYS A 70 -2.10 -3.67 2.29
N GLU A 71 -2.02 -4.92 2.73
CA GLU A 71 -2.23 -6.09 1.87
C GLU A 71 -3.65 -6.12 1.28
N MET A 72 -4.66 -5.78 2.10
CA MET A 72 -6.03 -5.61 1.64
C MET A 72 -6.13 -4.52 0.57
N LEU A 73 -5.59 -3.32 0.80
CA LEU A 73 -5.64 -2.22 -0.19
C LEU A 73 -4.99 -2.60 -1.54
N VAL A 74 -3.91 -3.37 -1.52
CA VAL A 74 -3.31 -3.87 -2.77
C VAL A 74 -4.15 -4.97 -3.41
N ALA A 75 -4.73 -5.88 -2.63
CA ALA A 75 -5.62 -6.92 -3.16
C ALA A 75 -6.86 -6.33 -3.85
N LEU A 76 -7.39 -5.21 -3.35
CA LEU A 76 -8.52 -4.49 -3.96
C LEU A 76 -8.20 -3.90 -5.34
N GLY A 77 -6.92 -3.68 -5.66
CA GLY A 77 -6.49 -3.20 -6.96
C GLY A 77 -6.47 -4.26 -8.06
N LEU A 78 -6.87 -5.52 -7.76
CA LEU A 78 -7.00 -6.63 -8.73
C LEU A 78 -5.78 -6.80 -9.65
N GLY A 79 -4.57 -6.79 -9.07
CA GLY A 79 -3.31 -6.89 -9.79
C GLY A 79 -2.65 -5.55 -10.12
N SER A 80 -3.33 -4.43 -9.84
CA SER A 80 -2.74 -3.08 -9.80
C SER A 80 -2.57 -2.61 -8.36
N THR A 81 -1.65 -1.67 -8.13
CA THR A 81 -1.44 -0.99 -6.83
C THR A 81 -2.16 0.34 -6.73
N SER A 82 -2.99 0.69 -7.73
CA SER A 82 -3.67 1.99 -7.85
C SER A 82 -4.45 2.40 -6.59
N VAL A 83 -5.24 1.48 -6.04
CA VAL A 83 -6.05 1.72 -4.83
C VAL A 83 -5.17 2.07 -3.63
N TYR A 84 -4.07 1.33 -3.44
CA TYR A 84 -3.10 1.63 -2.37
C TYR A 84 -2.39 2.97 -2.58
N GLU A 85 -2.01 3.27 -3.82
CA GLU A 85 -1.31 4.49 -4.18
C GLU A 85 -2.16 5.72 -3.90
N GLU A 86 -3.39 5.73 -4.41
CA GLU A 86 -4.34 6.84 -4.31
C GLU A 86 -4.85 7.04 -2.88
N ASP A 87 -5.26 5.97 -2.21
CA ASP A 87 -6.01 6.08 -0.95
C ASP A 87 -5.07 6.19 0.28
N PHE A 88 -3.82 5.74 0.19
CA PHE A 88 -2.89 5.73 1.33
C PHE A 88 -1.49 6.29 1.02
N GLN A 89 -0.83 5.83 -0.03
CA GLN A 89 0.60 6.10 -0.26
C GLN A 89 0.90 7.59 -0.42
N VAL A 90 0.07 8.32 -1.18
CA VAL A 90 0.26 9.77 -1.40
C VAL A 90 0.24 10.53 -0.08
N PHE A 91 -0.73 10.24 0.79
CA PHE A 91 -0.87 10.89 2.10
C PHE A 91 0.28 10.51 3.04
N PHE A 92 0.62 9.21 3.09
CA PHE A 92 1.73 8.71 3.88
C PHE A 92 3.05 9.37 3.49
N LEU A 93 3.34 9.50 2.18
CA LEU A 93 4.57 10.14 1.70
C LEU A 93 4.61 11.63 2.05
N ALA A 94 3.49 12.34 1.90
CA ALA A 94 3.39 13.75 2.25
C ALA A 94 3.68 13.99 3.74
N GLU A 95 3.02 13.25 4.63
CA GLU A 95 3.23 13.36 6.07
C GLU A 95 4.65 12.95 6.48
N THR A 96 5.18 11.89 5.85
CA THR A 96 6.56 11.46 6.06
C THR A 96 7.56 12.54 5.65
N ALA A 97 7.37 13.17 4.49
CA ALA A 97 8.24 14.25 4.02
C ALA A 97 8.23 15.43 5.00
N GLN A 98 7.04 15.83 5.48
CA GLN A 98 6.91 16.90 6.48
C GLN A 98 7.61 16.56 7.79
N PHE A 99 7.43 15.34 8.31
CA PHE A 99 8.09 14.87 9.53
C PHE A 99 9.61 14.94 9.42
N TYR A 100 10.19 14.47 8.31
CA TYR A 100 11.65 14.51 8.13
C TYR A 100 12.18 15.90 7.86
N ALA A 101 11.42 16.77 7.17
CA ALA A 101 11.80 18.16 6.99
C ALA A 101 11.88 18.89 8.34
N ALA A 102 10.84 18.77 9.18
CA ALA A 102 10.84 19.37 10.51
C ALA A 102 11.98 18.84 11.39
N ARG A 103 12.19 17.53 11.37
CA ARG A 103 13.27 16.89 12.15
C ARG A 103 14.66 17.27 11.65
N ALA A 104 14.82 17.48 10.34
CA ALA A 104 16.08 17.96 9.77
C ALA A 104 16.41 19.37 10.25
N LEU A 105 15.42 20.29 10.32
CA LEU A 105 15.64 21.64 10.85
C LEU A 105 16.13 21.62 12.30
N VAL A 106 15.48 20.81 13.16
CA VAL A 106 15.90 20.66 14.56
C VAL A 106 17.32 20.09 14.66
N TYR A 107 17.68 19.13 13.81
CA TYR A 107 19.03 18.56 13.82
C TYR A 107 20.11 19.50 13.30
N ILE A 108 19.80 20.36 12.32
CA ILE A 108 20.76 21.36 11.83
C ILE A 108 21.05 22.40 12.92
N ASP A 109 20.05 22.75 13.73
CA ASP A 109 20.21 23.72 14.83
C ASP A 109 20.96 23.13 16.03
N THR A 110 20.79 21.83 16.30
CA THR A 110 21.30 21.18 17.52
C THR A 110 22.58 20.38 17.35
N LYS A 111 22.95 19.97 16.13
CA LYS A 111 24.05 19.02 15.91
C LYS A 111 25.06 19.50 14.88
N ASP A 112 26.29 19.03 15.05
CA ASP A 112 27.37 19.22 14.08
C ASP A 112 27.09 18.47 12.77
N ALA A 113 27.63 19.01 11.67
CA ALA A 113 27.42 18.49 10.33
C ALA A 113 27.85 17.01 10.17
N SER A 114 28.90 16.57 10.87
CA SER A 114 29.38 15.18 10.85
C SER A 114 28.39 14.22 11.51
N GLU A 115 27.80 14.62 12.64
CA GLU A 115 26.79 13.85 13.35
C GLU A 115 25.48 13.77 12.57
N TYR A 116 25.08 14.87 11.93
CA TYR A 116 23.89 14.89 11.08
C TYR A 116 24.00 13.87 9.94
N VAL A 117 25.11 13.87 9.20
CA VAL A 117 25.33 12.93 8.09
C VAL A 117 25.37 11.48 8.58
N ALA A 118 26.00 11.22 9.72
CA ALA A 118 26.03 9.89 10.32
C ALA A 118 24.62 9.41 10.70
N GLN A 119 23.80 10.29 11.29
CA GLN A 119 22.45 9.96 11.73
C GLN A 119 21.46 9.80 10.55
N VAL A 120 21.59 10.61 9.50
CA VAL A 120 20.83 10.43 8.26
C VAL A 120 21.19 9.11 7.60
N ARG A 121 22.48 8.76 7.55
CA ARG A 121 22.94 7.48 6.99
C ARG A 121 22.42 6.30 7.82
N ALA A 122 22.46 6.38 9.14
CA ALA A 122 21.92 5.35 10.03
C ALA A 122 20.40 5.20 9.86
N THR A 123 19.65 6.31 9.77
CA THR A 123 18.19 6.29 9.57
C THR A 123 17.83 5.71 8.20
N ARG A 124 18.58 6.07 7.16
CA ARG A 124 18.44 5.49 5.83
C ARG A 124 18.74 4.00 5.85
N SER A 125 19.84 3.57 6.46
CA SER A 125 20.20 2.15 6.59
C SER A 125 19.19 1.37 7.41
N ARG A 126 18.64 1.94 8.48
CA ARG A 126 17.58 1.34 9.27
C ARG A 126 16.31 1.18 8.44
N ARG A 127 15.92 2.17 7.64
CA ARG A 127 14.77 2.09 6.73
C ARG A 127 14.99 1.18 5.52
N VAL A 128 16.23 1.02 5.07
CA VAL A 128 16.60 0.11 3.97
C VAL A 128 16.71 -1.33 4.49
N GLY A 129 17.17 -1.53 5.72
CA GLY A 129 17.21 -2.83 6.41
C GLY A 129 15.85 -3.27 6.95
N GLU A 130 15.05 -2.33 7.46
CA GLU A 130 13.60 -2.48 7.66
C GLU A 130 12.85 -2.40 6.31
N GLY A 131 13.55 -2.18 5.19
CA GLY A 131 13.05 -1.95 3.83
C GLY A 131 12.52 -3.19 3.10
N GLU A 132 12.24 -4.25 3.86
CA GLU A 132 11.18 -5.20 3.54
C GLU A 132 9.83 -4.78 4.14
N THR A 133 9.68 -3.52 4.56
CA THR A 133 8.41 -2.90 4.90
C THR A 133 7.60 -2.75 3.62
N LEU A 134 6.82 -3.80 3.39
CA LEU A 134 5.48 -3.89 2.80
C LEU A 134 5.18 -2.96 1.60
N PRO A 135 5.09 -1.61 1.73
CA PRO A 135 4.93 -0.71 0.58
C PRO A 135 5.92 -0.94 -0.57
N ALA A 136 7.22 -1.08 -0.28
CA ALA A 136 8.25 -1.10 -1.33
C ALA A 136 8.34 -2.45 -2.07
N ARG A 137 7.99 -3.56 -1.40
CA ARG A 137 7.90 -4.89 -2.02
C ARG A 137 6.66 -5.02 -2.91
N LEU A 138 5.51 -4.54 -2.44
CA LEU A 138 4.27 -4.51 -3.21
C LEU A 138 4.41 -3.67 -4.50
N HIS A 139 5.13 -2.54 -4.44
CA HIS A 139 5.42 -1.74 -5.64
C HIS A 139 6.42 -2.42 -6.60
N ARG A 140 7.44 -3.13 -6.07
CA ARG A 140 8.45 -3.81 -6.92
C ARG A 140 7.86 -5.03 -7.64
N ASP A 141 6.96 -5.76 -6.99
CA ASP A 141 6.30 -6.95 -7.56
C ASP A 141 5.19 -6.58 -8.55
N SER A 142 4.44 -5.50 -8.30
CA SER A 142 3.43 -4.96 -9.24
C SER A 142 4.05 -4.33 -10.49
N CYS A 143 5.16 -3.59 -10.38
CA CYS A 143 5.90 -3.10 -11.56
C CYS A 143 6.47 -4.26 -12.40
N ARG A 144 6.89 -5.36 -11.77
CA ARG A 144 7.33 -6.57 -12.48
C ARG A 144 6.18 -7.26 -13.20
N ALA A 145 5.01 -7.35 -12.57
CA ALA A 145 3.80 -7.95 -13.15
C ALA A 145 3.24 -7.12 -14.31
N GLY A 146 3.10 -5.80 -14.14
CA GLY A 146 2.62 -4.90 -15.20
C GLY A 146 3.57 -4.78 -16.39
N GLY A 147 4.88 -4.90 -16.17
CA GLY A 147 5.88 -4.99 -17.25
C GLY A 147 5.76 -6.27 -18.07
N ALA A 148 5.50 -7.42 -17.42
CA ALA A 148 5.28 -8.70 -18.10
C ALA A 148 3.98 -8.73 -18.91
N GLU A 149 2.91 -8.09 -18.42
CA GLU A 149 1.62 -8.04 -19.11
C GLU A 149 1.63 -7.09 -20.32
N ARG A 150 2.33 -5.95 -20.22
CA ARG A 150 2.59 -5.06 -21.37
C ARG A 150 3.50 -5.70 -22.43
N ALA A 151 4.47 -6.52 -22.02
CA ALA A 151 5.32 -7.27 -22.95
C ALA A 151 4.52 -8.34 -23.73
N ARG A 152 3.57 -9.02 -23.09
CA ARG A 152 2.70 -10.01 -23.74
C ARG A 152 1.69 -9.40 -24.72
N ARG A 153 1.19 -8.18 -24.44
CA ARG A 153 0.31 -7.44 -25.37
C ARG A 153 1.01 -6.87 -26.61
N LYS A 154 2.33 -6.64 -26.55
CA LYS A 154 3.15 -6.20 -27.70
C LYS A 154 3.68 -7.37 -28.56
N ALA A 155 3.55 -8.60 -28.08
CA ALA A 155 3.98 -9.82 -28.77
C ALA A 155 2.82 -10.57 -29.47
N ARG A 156 1.63 -9.95 -29.53
CA ARG A 156 0.49 -10.34 -30.37
C ARG A 156 0.27 -9.25 -31.41
#